data_AF-A0A7U7GBI5-F1
#
_entry.id   AF-A0A7U7GBI5-F1
#
_cell.length_a   1.000
_cell.length_b   1.000
_cell.length_c   1.000
_cell.angle_alpha   90.00
_cell.angle_beta   90.00
_cell.angle_gamma   90.00
#
_symmetry.space_group_name_H-M   'P 1'
#
loop_
_entity.id
_entity.type
_entity.pdbx_description
1 polymer ?
#
loop_
_entity_poly.entity_id
_entity_poly.type
_entity_poly.pdbx_seq_one_letter_code
_entity_poly.pdbx_strand_id
1 'polypeptide(L)'
;MFKLTRIMTRYAAGSVPQRGSALIIALVFLLVMTLIGVTAMQGTTQQESMAGNARQRNLAFQATEAALRSGEQSLDSSGPAAVTLPTTFVPPATDPGTFWMNYDWAQSLPYNGALDPTLNAPPRYVIEQPIAMSIVDETSAALGPKVTVPVTLYRVTARGVGGTADAVVILQTLYRPNI
;
A
#
# COMPACT_ATOMS: atom_id res chain seq x y z
N MET A 1 57.41 51.48 -77.24
CA MET A 1 57.79 51.64 -75.82
C MET A 1 56.53 51.93 -75.01
N PHE A 2 55.88 50.92 -74.45
CA PHE A 2 54.83 51.05 -73.42
C PHE A 2 54.91 49.80 -72.55
N LYS A 3 55.46 49.93 -71.33
CA LYS A 3 55.48 48.88 -70.31
C LYS A 3 54.17 48.98 -69.53
N LEU A 4 53.31 47.96 -69.60
CA LEU A 4 52.14 47.80 -68.74
C LEU A 4 52.58 47.11 -67.44
N THR A 5 52.68 47.89 -66.37
CA THR A 5 52.95 47.42 -65.00
C THR A 5 51.68 46.80 -64.43
N ARG A 6 51.67 45.47 -64.22
CA ARG A 6 50.56 44.74 -63.62
C ARG A 6 50.64 44.86 -62.09
N ILE A 7 49.72 45.59 -61.46
CA ILE A 7 49.59 45.69 -60.00
C ILE A 7 48.95 44.41 -59.48
N MET A 8 49.70 43.60 -58.73
CA MET A 8 49.19 42.45 -57.98
C MET A 8 48.80 42.90 -56.56
N THR A 9 47.52 43.13 -56.35
CA THR A 9 46.97 43.34 -55.00
C THR A 9 46.85 41.98 -54.31
N ARG A 10 47.75 41.68 -53.36
CA ARG A 10 47.65 40.51 -52.49
C ARG A 10 46.67 40.82 -51.36
N TYR A 11 45.49 40.18 -51.35
CA TYR A 11 44.64 40.14 -50.16
C TYR A 11 45.28 39.17 -49.15
N ALA A 12 45.88 39.70 -48.10
CA ALA A 12 46.24 38.92 -46.92
C ALA A 12 44.96 38.68 -46.10
N ALA A 13 44.35 37.50 -46.24
CA ALA A 13 43.28 37.08 -45.35
C ALA A 13 43.89 36.76 -43.98
N GLY A 14 43.70 37.67 -43.01
CA GLY A 14 44.11 37.44 -41.63
C GLY A 14 43.30 36.29 -41.03
N SER A 15 43.97 35.19 -40.70
CA SER A 15 43.39 34.14 -39.86
C SER A 15 43.32 34.66 -38.43
N VAL A 16 42.12 35.00 -37.96
CA VAL A 16 41.88 35.37 -36.56
C VAL A 16 42.12 34.11 -35.70
N PRO A 17 43.10 34.10 -34.79
CA PRO A 17 43.27 32.97 -33.88
C PRO A 17 42.16 33.00 -32.83
N GLN A 18 41.12 32.19 -33.01
CA GLN A 18 40.10 31.96 -31.99
C GLN A 18 40.75 31.27 -30.78
N ARG A 19 40.98 32.03 -29.71
CA ARG A 19 41.51 31.51 -28.44
C ARG A 19 40.43 31.60 -27.36
N GLY A 20 40.12 30.46 -26.74
CA GLY A 20 39.79 30.41 -25.31
C GLY A 20 38.37 30.06 -24.87
N SER A 21 37.34 30.09 -25.73
CA SER A 21 35.95 29.87 -25.28
C SER A 21 35.43 28.43 -25.44
N ALA A 22 36.02 27.63 -26.31
CA ALA A 22 35.52 26.29 -26.65
C ALA A 22 35.45 25.34 -25.43
N LEU A 23 36.44 25.38 -24.54
CA LEU A 23 36.46 24.55 -23.32
C LEU A 23 35.32 24.92 -22.37
N ILE A 24 35.08 26.22 -22.15
CA ILE A 24 34.01 26.70 -21.25
C ILE A 24 32.65 26.27 -21.80
N ILE A 25 32.43 26.46 -23.10
CA ILE A 25 31.20 26.05 -23.77
C ILE A 25 31.00 24.53 -23.68
N ALA A 26 32.04 23.74 -23.93
CA ALA A 26 31.99 22.29 -23.80
C ALA A 26 31.65 21.83 -22.37
N LEU A 27 32.20 22.50 -21.36
CA LEU A 27 31.95 22.20 -19.95
C LEU A 27 30.51 22.57 -19.54
N VAL A 28 29.99 23.71 -20.01
CA VAL A 28 28.58 24.09 -19.81
C VAL A 28 27.65 23.08 -20.48
N PHE A 29 27.92 22.67 -21.71
CA PHE A 29 27.10 21.65 -22.39
C PHE A 29 27.16 20.30 -21.67
N LEU A 30 28.34 19.88 -21.20
CA LEU A 30 28.49 18.66 -20.41
C LEU A 30 27.72 18.75 -19.09
N LEU A 31 27.79 19.88 -18.39
CA LEU A 31 27.02 20.13 -17.17
C LEU A 31 25.51 20.05 -17.43
N VAL A 32 25.02 20.67 -18.51
CA VAL A 32 23.60 20.63 -18.86
C VAL A 32 23.16 19.21 -19.21
N MET A 33 23.94 18.47 -20.00
CA MET A 33 23.62 17.07 -20.32
C MET A 33 23.61 16.17 -19.09
N THR A 34 24.56 16.33 -18.18
CA THR A 34 24.61 15.55 -16.94
C THR A 34 23.41 15.85 -16.06
N LEU A 35 22.99 17.11 -15.93
CA LEU A 35 21.82 17.47 -15.15
C LEU A 35 20.53 16.84 -15.72
N ILE A 36 20.37 16.86 -17.05
CA ILE A 36 19.24 16.21 -17.73
C ILE A 36 19.28 14.69 -17.52
N GLY A 37 20.47 14.08 -17.60
CA GLY A 37 20.64 12.65 -17.35
C GLY A 37 20.25 12.26 -15.92
N VAL A 38 20.67 13.05 -14.92
CA VAL A 38 20.35 12.80 -13.51
C VAL A 38 18.85 12.98 -13.22
N THR A 39 18.22 14.03 -13.75
CA THR A 39 16.78 14.24 -13.53
C THR A 39 15.92 13.13 -14.15
N ALA A 40 16.33 12.60 -15.32
CA ALA A 40 15.68 11.44 -15.93
C ALA A 40 15.79 10.18 -15.04
N MET A 41 16.96 9.92 -14.43
CA MET A 41 17.15 8.78 -13.52
C MET A 41 16.33 8.89 -12.23
N GLN A 42 16.15 10.10 -11.69
CA GLN A 42 15.34 10.32 -10.49
C GLN A 42 13.89 9.83 -10.67
N GLY A 43 13.29 10.04 -11.84
CA GLY A 43 11.95 9.55 -12.15
C GLY A 43 11.82 8.02 -12.02
N THR A 44 12.79 7.28 -12.57
CA THR A 44 12.82 5.81 -12.49
C THR A 44 12.92 5.32 -11.04
N THR A 45 13.78 5.94 -10.23
CA THR A 45 13.94 5.55 -8.81
C THR A 45 12.65 5.74 -8.00
N GLN A 46 11.89 6.79 -8.28
CA GLN A 46 10.60 7.02 -7.62
C GLN A 46 9.58 5.96 -8.02
N GLN A 47 9.50 5.62 -9.31
CA GLN A 47 8.59 4.60 -9.81
C GLN A 47 8.91 3.21 -9.23
N GLU A 48 10.19 2.86 -9.11
CA GLU A 48 10.62 1.60 -8.50
C GLU A 48 10.20 1.53 -7.01
N SER A 49 10.41 2.61 -6.26
CA SER A 49 10.00 2.67 -4.86
C SER A 49 8.47 2.57 -4.68
N MET A 50 7.69 3.23 -5.53
CA MET A 50 6.22 3.11 -5.53
C MET A 50 5.76 1.70 -5.89
N ALA A 51 6.36 1.07 -6.90
CA ALA A 51 6.06 -0.31 -7.29
C ALA A 51 6.40 -1.30 -6.17
N GLY A 52 7.54 -1.11 -5.48
CA GLY A 52 7.94 -1.88 -4.32
C GLY A 52 6.94 -1.76 -3.16
N ASN A 53 6.56 -0.53 -2.80
CA ASN A 53 5.59 -0.26 -1.73
C ASN A 53 4.21 -0.81 -2.06
N ALA A 54 3.75 -0.67 -3.31
CA ALA A 54 2.48 -1.23 -3.77
C ALA A 54 2.49 -2.76 -3.68
N ARG A 55 3.58 -3.42 -4.10
CA ARG A 55 3.73 -4.87 -3.97
C ARG A 55 3.67 -5.33 -2.51
N GLN A 56 4.40 -4.65 -1.61
CA GLN A 56 4.41 -5.00 -0.19
C GLN A 56 3.01 -4.85 0.44
N ARG A 57 2.28 -3.78 0.11
CA ARG A 57 0.89 -3.59 0.56
C ARG A 57 -0.06 -4.65 0.00
N ASN A 58 0.06 -5.01 -1.27
CA ASN A 58 -0.78 -6.04 -1.88
C ASN A 58 -0.55 -7.40 -1.23
N LEU A 59 0.69 -7.75 -0.94
CA LEU A 59 1.05 -8.99 -0.27
C LEU A 59 0.53 -9.02 1.18
N ALA A 60 0.66 -7.91 1.92
CA ALA A 60 0.05 -7.75 3.23
C ALA A 60 -1.49 -7.88 3.18
N PHE A 61 -2.13 -7.29 2.17
CA PHE A 61 -3.58 -7.35 1.99
C PHE A 61 -4.06 -8.78 1.73
N GLN A 62 -3.42 -9.51 0.82
CA GLN A 62 -3.75 -10.92 0.53
C GLN A 62 -3.60 -11.80 1.78
N ALA A 63 -2.52 -11.63 2.55
CA ALA A 63 -2.32 -12.34 3.80
C ALA A 63 -3.40 -11.99 4.84
N THR A 64 -3.78 -10.71 4.93
CA THR A 64 -4.84 -10.25 5.83
C THR A 64 -6.20 -10.86 5.44
N GLU A 65 -6.52 -10.90 4.15
CA GLU A 65 -7.76 -11.50 3.65
C GLU A 65 -7.83 -13.01 3.93
N ALA A 66 -6.71 -13.73 3.79
CA ALA A 66 -6.64 -15.14 4.13
C ALA A 66 -6.93 -15.39 5.62
N ALA A 67 -6.35 -14.57 6.52
CA ALA A 67 -6.64 -14.65 7.95
C ALA A 67 -8.09 -14.25 8.28
N LEU A 68 -8.63 -13.25 7.59
CA LEU A 68 -10.02 -12.81 7.76
C LEU A 68 -11.01 -13.95 7.42
N ARG A 69 -10.85 -14.56 6.25
CA ARG A 69 -11.67 -15.69 5.81
C ARG A 69 -11.54 -16.90 6.74
N SER A 70 -10.35 -17.14 7.29
CA SER A 70 -10.14 -18.20 8.29
C SER A 70 -10.93 -17.93 9.57
N GLY A 71 -11.02 -16.67 10.02
CA GLY A 71 -11.84 -16.30 11.17
C GLY A 71 -13.34 -16.48 10.92
N GLU A 72 -13.81 -16.11 9.73
CA GLU A 72 -15.20 -16.36 9.29
C GLU A 72 -15.51 -17.87 9.23
N GLN A 73 -14.61 -18.67 8.64
CA GLN A 73 -14.78 -20.13 8.59
C GLN A 73 -14.77 -20.77 9.98
N SER A 74 -13.98 -20.24 10.92
CA SER A 74 -13.99 -20.70 12.31
C SER A 74 -15.35 -20.47 12.95
N LEU A 75 -15.99 -19.32 12.67
CA LEU A 75 -17.34 -19.00 13.15
C LEU A 75 -18.39 -19.96 12.59
N ASP A 76 -18.31 -20.34 11.32
CA ASP A 76 -19.25 -21.31 10.72
C ASP A 76 -19.07 -22.73 11.26
N SER A 77 -17.82 -23.18 11.44
CA SER A 77 -17.52 -24.58 11.76
C SER A 77 -17.57 -24.91 13.24
N SER A 78 -17.20 -23.96 14.11
CA SER A 78 -17.05 -24.19 15.55
C SER A 78 -17.86 -23.24 16.42
N GLY A 79 -18.60 -22.30 15.80
CA GLY A 79 -19.16 -21.17 16.52
C GLY A 79 -18.07 -20.25 17.06
N PRO A 80 -18.40 -19.30 17.95
CA PRO A 80 -17.43 -18.37 18.50
C PRO A 80 -16.47 -19.05 19.49
N ALA A 81 -15.37 -19.63 18.98
CA ALA A 81 -14.19 -19.96 19.79
C ALA A 81 -13.31 -18.70 19.92
N ALA A 82 -13.75 -17.74 20.73
CA ALA A 82 -13.12 -16.43 20.84
C ALA A 82 -11.72 -16.52 21.48
N VAL A 83 -10.72 -15.87 20.88
CA VAL A 83 -9.80 -15.08 21.71
C VAL A 83 -10.68 -14.02 22.35
N THR A 84 -11.14 -14.31 23.56
CA THR A 84 -11.84 -13.34 24.39
C THR A 84 -10.84 -12.23 24.66
N LEU A 85 -10.95 -11.12 23.90
CA LEU A 85 -10.40 -9.86 24.36
C LEU A 85 -10.90 -9.68 25.80
N PRO A 86 -10.03 -9.44 26.79
CA PRO A 86 -10.48 -9.25 28.16
C PRO A 86 -11.58 -8.20 28.16
N THR A 87 -12.70 -8.49 28.82
CA THR A 87 -13.93 -7.67 28.80
C THR A 87 -13.76 -6.24 29.32
N THR A 88 -12.56 -5.89 29.82
CA THR A 88 -12.12 -4.54 30.18
C THR A 88 -11.63 -3.73 28.97
N PHE A 89 -11.34 -4.39 27.85
CA PHE A 89 -11.01 -3.76 26.58
C PHE A 89 -12.34 -3.39 25.92
N VAL A 90 -12.70 -2.10 25.99
CA VAL A 90 -13.85 -1.58 25.25
C VAL A 90 -13.68 -2.02 23.79
N PRO A 91 -14.56 -2.87 23.23
CA PRO A 91 -14.47 -3.23 21.82
C PRO A 91 -14.43 -1.90 21.06
N PRO A 92 -13.58 -1.73 20.02
CA PRO A 92 -13.33 -0.43 19.42
C PRO A 92 -14.63 0.19 18.92
N ALA A 93 -15.23 1.03 19.77
CA ALA A 93 -16.52 1.66 19.55
C ALA A 93 -16.34 3.17 19.33
N THR A 94 -15.21 3.72 19.79
CA THR A 94 -14.91 5.16 19.70
C THR A 94 -13.82 5.47 18.67
N ASP A 95 -12.79 4.62 18.56
CA ASP A 95 -11.73 4.75 17.55
C ASP A 95 -11.09 3.39 17.19
N PRO A 96 -11.63 2.67 16.20
CA PRO A 96 -11.07 1.40 15.74
C PRO A 96 -9.67 1.53 15.15
N GLY A 97 -9.33 2.66 14.54
CA GLY A 97 -8.02 2.85 13.92
C GLY A 97 -6.90 2.85 14.96
N THR A 98 -7.02 3.71 15.97
CA THR A 98 -6.01 3.84 17.04
C THR A 98 -5.93 2.59 17.91
N PHE A 99 -7.06 1.92 18.14
CA PHE A 99 -7.10 0.68 18.89
C PHE A 99 -6.25 -0.42 18.23
N TRP A 100 -6.50 -0.71 16.95
CA TRP A 100 -5.83 -1.83 16.27
C TRP A 100 -4.35 -1.56 15.97
N MET A 101 -3.95 -0.28 15.91
CA MET A 101 -2.54 0.12 15.82
C MET A 101 -1.75 -0.19 17.09
N ASN A 102 -2.39 -0.11 18.27
CA ASN A 102 -1.74 -0.33 19.57
C ASN A 102 -2.02 -1.71 20.17
N TYR A 103 -2.89 -2.50 19.54
CA TYR A 103 -3.26 -3.84 19.99
C TYR A 103 -2.07 -4.82 19.92
N ASP A 104 -1.87 -5.62 20.97
CA ASP A 104 -0.87 -6.70 20.95
C ASP A 104 -1.38 -7.90 20.14
N TRP A 105 -1.01 -7.90 18.87
CA TRP A 105 -1.37 -8.97 17.94
C TRP A 105 -0.78 -10.34 18.31
N ALA A 106 0.20 -10.45 19.21
CA ALA A 106 0.71 -11.75 19.65
C ALA A 106 -0.34 -12.58 20.40
N GLN A 107 -1.33 -11.92 21.02
CA GLN A 107 -2.44 -12.58 21.73
C GLN A 107 -3.57 -13.05 20.82
N SER A 108 -3.54 -12.70 19.53
CA SER A 108 -4.57 -13.07 18.55
C SER A 108 -4.35 -14.46 17.93
N LEU A 109 -5.35 -14.99 17.22
CA LEU A 109 -5.27 -16.29 16.57
C LEU A 109 -4.43 -16.20 15.29
N PRO A 110 -3.40 -17.03 15.11
CA PRO A 110 -2.64 -17.05 13.87
C PRO A 110 -3.42 -17.76 12.76
N TYR A 111 -3.19 -17.31 11.51
CA TYR A 111 -3.53 -18.09 10.33
C TYR A 111 -2.47 -19.18 10.12
N ASN A 112 -2.91 -20.44 9.99
CA ASN A 112 -2.03 -21.60 9.89
C ASN A 112 -1.96 -22.21 8.47
N GLY A 113 -2.59 -21.57 7.47
CA GLY A 113 -2.54 -22.04 6.09
C GLY A 113 -1.25 -21.61 5.36
N ALA A 114 -1.04 -22.19 4.18
CA ALA A 114 0.10 -21.84 3.33
C ALA A 114 -0.11 -20.46 2.68
N LEU A 115 0.93 -19.63 2.72
CA LEU A 115 0.98 -18.30 2.09
C LEU A 115 2.33 -18.09 1.40
N ASP A 116 2.50 -16.94 0.75
CA ASP A 116 3.77 -16.51 0.19
C ASP A 116 4.88 -16.53 1.27
N PRO A 117 5.97 -17.30 1.08
CA PRO A 117 7.03 -17.43 2.07
C PRO A 117 7.85 -16.16 2.28
N THR A 118 7.66 -15.13 1.44
CA THR A 118 8.32 -13.84 1.58
C THR A 118 7.66 -12.93 2.62
N LEU A 119 6.54 -13.33 3.22
CA LEU A 119 5.89 -12.64 4.33
C LEU A 119 6.84 -12.49 5.53
N ASN A 120 6.82 -11.31 6.15
CA ASN A 120 7.63 -11.04 7.35
C ASN A 120 7.09 -11.77 8.59
N ALA A 121 5.77 -11.97 8.67
CA ALA A 121 5.12 -12.66 9.78
C ALA A 121 3.82 -13.32 9.30
N PRO A 122 3.38 -14.43 9.94
CA PRO A 122 2.07 -15.01 9.65
C PRO A 122 0.95 -14.01 10.00
N PRO A 123 -0.09 -13.88 9.16
CA PRO A 123 -1.21 -13.01 9.46
C PRO A 123 -2.05 -13.61 10.59
N ARG A 124 -2.79 -12.75 11.29
CA ARG A 124 -3.52 -13.12 12.51
C ARG A 124 -4.90 -12.47 12.52
N TYR A 125 -5.83 -13.02 13.29
CA TYR A 125 -7.19 -12.53 13.38
C TYR A 125 -7.75 -12.59 14.80
N VAL A 126 -8.74 -11.74 15.06
CA VAL A 126 -9.48 -11.62 16.31
C VAL A 126 -10.97 -11.68 15.97
N ILE A 127 -11.72 -12.43 16.77
CA ILE A 127 -13.17 -12.51 16.71
C ILE A 127 -13.70 -11.81 17.96
N GLU A 128 -14.48 -10.76 17.76
CA GLU A 128 -15.06 -9.99 18.86
C GLU A 128 -16.39 -10.57 19.34
N GLN A 129 -16.82 -10.14 20.53
CA GLN A 129 -18.09 -10.55 21.12
C GLN A 129 -19.27 -10.19 20.19
N PRO A 130 -20.34 -11.02 20.16
CA PRO A 130 -21.48 -10.78 19.30
C PRO A 130 -22.15 -9.43 19.57
N ILE A 131 -22.47 -8.73 18.48
CA ILE A 131 -23.38 -7.59 18.46
C ILE A 131 -24.79 -8.17 18.25
N ALA A 132 -25.57 -8.21 19.32
CA ALA A 132 -26.98 -8.61 19.25
C ALA A 132 -27.80 -7.45 18.66
N MET A 133 -28.43 -7.70 17.52
CA MET A 133 -29.34 -6.76 16.88
C MET A 133 -30.72 -7.39 16.71
N SER A 134 -31.76 -6.56 16.80
CA SER A 134 -33.14 -6.94 16.54
C SER A 134 -33.56 -6.29 15.25
N ILE A 135 -33.89 -7.09 14.24
CA ILE A 135 -34.49 -6.58 13.00
C ILE A 135 -35.99 -6.82 13.04
N VAL A 136 -36.73 -5.86 12.52
CA VAL A 136 -38.18 -6.00 12.34
C VAL A 136 -38.43 -6.79 11.06
N ASP A 137 -39.20 -7.86 11.15
CA ASP A 137 -39.63 -8.61 9.99
C ASP A 137 -40.77 -7.88 9.26
N GLU A 138 -40.42 -7.08 8.24
CA GLU A 138 -41.38 -6.37 7.38
C GLU A 138 -42.04 -7.29 6.33
N THR A 139 -41.57 -8.54 6.18
CA THR A 139 -42.17 -9.54 5.29
C THR A 139 -43.42 -10.21 5.87
N SER A 140 -43.65 -10.04 7.18
CA SER A 140 -44.86 -10.47 7.84
C SER A 140 -46.02 -9.51 7.50
N ALA A 141 -46.85 -9.87 6.53
CA ALA A 141 -48.14 -9.21 6.23
C ALA A 141 -49.21 -9.46 7.31
N ALA A 142 -48.79 -9.58 8.57
CA ALA A 142 -49.66 -9.89 9.70
C ALA A 142 -50.31 -8.60 10.22
N LEU A 143 -51.64 -8.62 10.36
CA LEU A 143 -52.39 -7.67 11.19
C LEU A 143 -52.11 -7.98 12.67
N GLY A 144 -50.88 -7.72 13.14
CA GLY A 144 -50.42 -8.06 14.49
C GLY A 144 -49.11 -7.36 14.86
N PRO A 145 -48.62 -7.52 16.10
CA PRO A 145 -47.37 -6.90 16.54
C PRO A 145 -46.22 -7.32 15.63
N LYS A 146 -45.42 -6.34 15.20
CA LYS A 146 -44.23 -6.56 14.38
C LYS A 146 -43.31 -7.61 15.02
N VAL A 147 -43.11 -8.73 14.33
CA VAL A 147 -42.22 -9.80 14.79
C VAL A 147 -40.79 -9.30 14.68
N THR A 148 -40.05 -9.40 15.77
CA THR A 148 -38.64 -9.02 15.81
C THR A 148 -37.80 -10.27 15.82
N VAL A 149 -36.86 -10.38 14.86
CA VAL A 149 -35.99 -11.54 14.73
C VAL A 149 -34.62 -11.20 15.33
N PRO A 150 -34.11 -11.98 16.30
CA PRO A 150 -32.78 -11.78 16.83
C PRO A 150 -31.73 -12.15 15.78
N VAL A 151 -30.81 -11.23 15.51
CA VAL A 151 -29.66 -11.42 14.63
C VAL A 151 -28.40 -11.25 15.45
N THR A 152 -27.55 -12.26 15.40
CA THR A 152 -26.24 -12.23 16.04
C THR A 152 -25.17 -11.99 14.98
N LEU A 153 -24.50 -10.84 15.03
CA LEU A 153 -23.35 -10.54 14.18
C LEU A 153 -22.06 -10.61 14.99
N TYR A 154 -21.00 -11.09 14.37
CA TYR A 154 -19.66 -11.08 14.92
C TYR A 154 -18.80 -10.13 14.11
N ARG A 155 -17.88 -9.45 14.78
CA ARG A 155 -16.87 -8.63 14.12
C ARG A 155 -15.58 -9.42 14.06
N VAL A 156 -15.06 -9.60 12.85
CA VAL A 156 -13.77 -10.25 12.64
C VAL A 156 -12.78 -9.20 12.17
N THR A 157 -11.66 -9.10 12.87
CA THR A 157 -10.56 -8.19 12.51
C THR A 157 -9.33 -9.01 12.23
N ALA A 158 -8.72 -8.82 11.08
CA ALA A 158 -7.49 -9.48 10.69
C ALA A 158 -6.36 -8.48 10.47
N ARG A 159 -5.13 -8.92 10.70
CA ARG A 159 -3.89 -8.19 10.39
C ARG A 159 -2.96 -9.08 9.58
N GLY A 160 -2.42 -8.52 8.52
CA GLY A 160 -1.31 -9.07 7.76
C GLY A 160 -0.13 -8.10 7.74
N VAL A 161 1.07 -8.69 7.65
CA VAL A 161 2.32 -7.96 7.50
C VAL A 161 2.92 -8.40 6.18
N GLY A 162 3.32 -7.45 5.34
CA GLY A 162 3.91 -7.70 4.03
C GLY A 162 5.30 -8.33 4.12
N GLY A 163 6.09 -8.19 3.05
CA GLY A 163 7.48 -8.67 3.07
C GLY A 163 8.41 -7.86 3.98
N THR A 164 7.94 -6.71 4.46
CA THR A 164 8.61 -5.84 5.42
C THR A 164 7.73 -5.66 6.65
N ALA A 165 8.33 -5.41 7.81
CA ALA A 165 7.60 -5.20 9.05
C ALA A 165 6.68 -3.95 9.01
N ASP A 166 7.01 -2.97 8.15
CA ASP A 166 6.28 -1.70 8.02
C ASP A 166 5.04 -1.81 7.13
N ALA A 167 4.98 -2.81 6.26
CA ALA A 167 3.85 -3.02 5.36
C ALA A 167 2.69 -3.73 6.08
N VAL A 168 2.02 -3.03 6.99
CA VAL A 168 0.91 -3.58 7.77
C VAL A 168 -0.43 -3.24 7.13
N VAL A 169 -1.31 -4.24 7.02
CA VAL A 169 -2.71 -4.06 6.61
C VAL A 169 -3.61 -4.66 7.69
N ILE A 170 -4.69 -3.96 8.00
CA ILE A 170 -5.71 -4.40 8.96
C ILE A 170 -7.06 -4.31 8.26
N LEU A 171 -7.82 -5.40 8.27
CA LEU A 171 -9.15 -5.49 7.67
C LEU A 171 -10.16 -5.88 8.74
N GLN A 172 -11.39 -5.39 8.59
CA GLN A 172 -12.47 -5.65 9.53
C GLN A 172 -13.77 -5.93 8.77
N THR A 173 -14.52 -6.93 9.22
CA THR A 173 -15.79 -7.35 8.64
C THR A 173 -16.82 -7.62 9.73
N LEU A 174 -18.10 -7.44 9.39
CA LEU A 174 -19.23 -7.90 10.19
C LEU A 174 -19.79 -9.15 9.53
N TYR A 175 -19.73 -10.26 10.23
CA TYR A 175 -20.06 -11.56 9.72
C TYR A 175 -21.24 -12.18 10.47
N ARG A 176 -22.15 -12.79 9.73
CA ARG A 176 -23.24 -13.61 10.27
C ARG A 176 -22.91 -15.08 9.99
N PRO A 177 -22.65 -15.90 11.01
CA PRO A 177 -22.38 -17.32 10.83
C PRO A 177 -23.58 -18.04 10.24
N ASN A 178 -23.34 -18.99 9.35
CA ASN A 178 -24.36 -19.85 8.79
C ASN A 178 -24.47 -21.14 9.63
N ILE A 179 -25.03 -21.00 10.84
CA ILE A 179 -25.26 -22.08 11.80
C ILE A 179 -26.69 -22.62 11.75
#